data_AF-A0A8J4P3A9-F1
#
_entry.id   AF-A0A8J4P3A9-F1
#
_cell.length_a   1.000
_cell.length_b   1.000
_cell.length_c   1.000
_cell.angle_alpha   90.00
_cell.angle_beta   90.00
_cell.angle_gamma   90.00
#
_symmetry.space_group_name_H-M   'P 1'
#
loop_
_entity.id
_entity.type
_entity.pdbx_description
1 polymer ?
#
loop_
_entity_poly.entity_id
_entity_poly.type
_entity_poly.pdbx_seq_one_letter_code
_entity_poly.pdbx_strand_id
1 'polypeptide(L)'
;MKVYSILRPGHFLVLLCLFTVEGKKPPTGKHTCRKGLLSQVTENLYIKATSLKSSVPKDLIKNTRLLKKTTKMLFMTNCSVRDQLLSFYVKNVFSHLGVGSDKLYFISAFQVLQANMDACLPCGPPARLTSAVKKLKKTFLKLGEKGIYKAIHELDILLPWIQAYIQT
;
A
#
# COMPACT_ATOMS: atom_id res chain seq x y z
N MET A 1 -63.07 25.04 31.23
CA MET A 1 -62.44 24.77 32.55
C MET A 1 -61.10 24.11 32.32
N LYS A 2 -60.03 24.67 32.92
CA LYS A 2 -58.65 24.15 32.90
C LYS A 2 -58.58 22.85 33.71
N VAL A 3 -57.87 21.83 33.22
CA VAL A 3 -57.10 20.92 34.09
C VAL A 3 -55.79 20.56 33.42
N TYR A 4 -54.74 20.63 34.22
CA TYR A 4 -53.33 20.73 33.90
C TYR A 4 -52.66 19.41 33.51
N SER A 5 -51.67 19.53 32.63
CA SER A 5 -50.65 18.53 32.32
C SER A 5 -49.84 18.15 33.57
N ILE A 6 -49.68 16.85 33.82
CA ILE A 6 -48.66 16.33 34.74
C ILE A 6 -47.77 15.39 33.93
N LEU A 7 -46.70 15.97 33.38
CA LEU A 7 -45.58 15.28 32.78
C LEU A 7 -44.80 14.60 33.92
N ARG A 8 -44.93 13.28 34.08
CA ARG A 8 -44.05 12.48 34.95
C ARG A 8 -42.81 12.07 34.13
N PRO A 9 -41.59 12.54 34.43
CA PRO A 9 -40.40 11.97 33.83
C PRO A 9 -40.10 10.66 34.54
N GLY A 10 -40.42 9.53 33.90
CA GLY A 10 -39.92 8.23 34.30
C GLY A 10 -38.41 8.22 34.16
N HIS A 11 -37.69 8.05 35.27
CA HIS A 11 -36.26 7.84 35.30
C HIS A 11 -35.88 6.63 34.44
N PHE A 12 -35.47 6.87 33.19
CA PHE A 12 -34.72 5.90 32.39
C PHE A 12 -33.31 5.81 32.98
N LEU A 13 -33.13 4.90 33.94
CA LEU A 13 -31.81 4.41 34.35
C LEU A 13 -31.25 3.57 33.20
N VAL A 14 -30.59 4.23 32.24
CA VAL A 14 -29.71 3.55 31.28
C VAL A 14 -28.46 3.14 32.05
N LEU A 15 -28.46 1.90 32.53
CA LEU A 15 -27.28 1.27 33.11
C LEU A 15 -26.27 1.03 31.97
N LEU A 16 -25.38 1.99 31.73
CA LEU A 16 -24.20 1.83 30.88
C LEU A 16 -23.24 0.87 31.60
N CYS A 17 -23.36 -0.43 31.31
CA CYS A 17 -22.32 -1.40 31.63
C CYS A 17 -21.07 -1.05 30.81
N LEU A 18 -20.20 -0.21 31.38
CA LEU A 18 -18.82 -0.08 30.96
C LEU A 18 -18.11 -1.38 31.33
N PHE A 19 -18.18 -2.38 30.45
CA PHE A 19 -17.17 -3.42 30.45
C PHE A 19 -15.86 -2.76 30.00
N THR A 20 -15.08 -2.29 30.96
CA THR A 20 -13.65 -2.15 30.76
C THR A 20 -13.12 -3.58 30.63
N VAL A 21 -13.20 -4.13 29.41
CA VAL A 21 -12.24 -5.15 29.02
C VAL A 21 -10.90 -4.44 29.13
N GLU A 22 -10.21 -4.73 30.22
CA GLU A 22 -8.80 -4.46 30.37
C GLU A 22 -8.12 -5.29 29.28
N GLY A 23 -8.15 -4.73 28.06
CA GLY A 23 -7.50 -5.28 26.91
C GLY A 23 -6.06 -5.35 27.30
N LYS A 24 -5.57 -6.56 27.60
CA LYS A 24 -4.15 -6.88 27.65
C LYS A 24 -3.52 -6.07 26.54
N LYS A 25 -2.65 -5.12 26.90
CA LYS A 25 -1.86 -4.38 25.91
C LYS A 25 -1.40 -5.41 24.90
N PRO A 26 -1.68 -5.21 23.58
CA PRO A 26 -1.16 -6.12 22.59
C PRO A 26 0.33 -6.23 22.90
N PRO A 27 0.89 -7.45 22.99
CA PRO A 27 2.31 -7.57 23.24
C PRO A 27 2.97 -6.68 22.21
N THR A 28 3.85 -5.80 22.68
CA THR A 28 4.80 -5.02 21.87
C THR A 28 5.71 -6.02 21.17
N GLY A 29 5.12 -6.80 20.27
CA GLY A 29 5.78 -7.81 19.50
C GLY A 29 6.64 -7.05 18.52
N LYS A 30 7.95 -7.20 18.66
CA LYS A 30 8.86 -6.93 17.55
C LYS A 30 8.20 -7.49 16.29
N HIS A 31 7.93 -6.65 15.29
CA HIS A 31 7.53 -7.13 13.98
C HIS A 31 8.65 -8.05 13.52
N THR A 32 8.43 -9.35 13.59
CA THR A 32 9.42 -10.34 13.19
C THR A 32 9.29 -10.56 11.69
N CYS A 33 10.43 -10.69 11.03
CA CYS A 33 10.50 -11.08 9.63
C CYS A 33 9.72 -12.37 9.37
N ARG A 34 8.77 -12.36 8.43
CA ARG A 34 8.00 -13.54 8.02
C ARG A 34 8.22 -13.80 6.53
N LYS A 35 9.29 -14.53 6.19
CA LYS A 35 9.64 -14.87 4.79
C LYS A 35 8.51 -15.60 4.05
N GLY A 36 7.84 -16.56 4.69
CA GLY A 36 6.70 -17.28 4.10
C GLY A 36 5.55 -16.34 3.69
N LEU A 37 5.26 -15.32 4.51
CA LEU A 37 4.26 -14.30 4.20
C LEU A 37 4.70 -13.43 3.00
N LEU A 38 5.98 -13.06 2.89
CA LEU A 38 6.49 -12.31 1.74
C LEU A 38 6.33 -13.08 0.42
N SER A 39 6.59 -14.40 0.42
CA SER A 39 6.38 -15.24 -0.75
C SER A 39 4.91 -15.29 -1.14
N GLN A 40 4.04 -15.63 -0.17
CA GLN A 40 2.60 -15.75 -0.40
C GLN A 40 1.96 -14.45 -0.92
N VAL A 41 2.31 -13.31 -0.31
CA VAL A 41 1.80 -11.99 -0.75
C VAL A 41 2.28 -11.67 -2.17
N THR A 42 3.53 -11.99 -2.49
CA THR A 42 4.12 -11.74 -3.82
C THR A 42 3.45 -12.59 -4.90
N GLU A 43 3.23 -13.88 -4.64
CA GLU A 43 2.51 -14.80 -5.54
C GLU A 43 1.08 -14.33 -5.81
N ASN A 44 0.32 -13.99 -4.76
CA ASN A 44 -1.04 -13.47 -4.90
C ASN A 44 -1.06 -12.14 -5.67
N LEU A 45 -0.05 -11.29 -5.48
CA LEU A 45 0.10 -10.05 -6.23
C LEU A 45 0.30 -10.29 -7.73
N TYR A 46 1.06 -11.31 -8.15
CA TYR A 46 1.21 -11.63 -9.58
C TYR A 46 -0.13 -11.99 -10.24
N ILE A 47 -0.91 -12.84 -9.59
CA ILE A 47 -2.23 -13.25 -10.08
C ILE A 47 -3.14 -12.04 -10.21
N LYS A 48 -3.22 -11.22 -9.15
CA LYS A 48 -4.08 -10.02 -9.13
C LYS A 48 -3.59 -8.92 -10.08
N ALA A 49 -2.28 -8.76 -10.26
CA ALA A 49 -1.72 -7.78 -11.20
C ALA A 49 -2.10 -8.09 -12.64
N THR A 50 -2.18 -9.36 -13.01
CA THR A 50 -2.65 -9.78 -14.34
C THR A 50 -4.10 -9.36 -14.58
N SER A 51 -4.97 -9.61 -13.60
CA SER A 51 -6.38 -9.16 -13.63
C SER A 51 -6.48 -7.65 -13.73
N LEU A 52 -5.76 -6.90 -12.88
CA LEU A 52 -5.77 -5.43 -12.88
C LEU A 52 -5.26 -4.86 -14.21
N LYS A 53 -4.19 -5.45 -14.78
CA LYS A 53 -3.65 -5.02 -16.07
C LYS A 53 -4.68 -5.17 -17.19
N SER A 54 -5.51 -6.21 -17.13
CA SER A 54 -6.58 -6.43 -18.12
C SER A 54 -7.79 -5.51 -17.94
N SER A 55 -8.02 -4.98 -16.74
CA SER A 55 -9.18 -4.11 -16.44
C SER A 55 -8.94 -2.63 -16.73
N VAL A 56 -7.69 -2.22 -16.97
CA VAL A 56 -7.33 -0.83 -17.26
C VAL A 56 -7.02 -0.62 -18.76
N PRO A 57 -7.17 0.61 -19.29
CA PRO A 57 -6.79 0.91 -20.66
C PRO A 57 -5.35 0.51 -20.99
N LYS A 58 -5.14 0.02 -22.21
CA LYS A 58 -3.82 -0.41 -22.69
C LYS A 58 -2.79 0.72 -22.59
N ASP A 59 -1.57 0.37 -22.20
CA ASP A 59 -0.44 1.29 -22.28
C ASP A 59 -0.03 1.56 -23.74
N LEU A 60 -0.38 2.74 -24.23
CA LEU A 60 -0.03 3.20 -25.58
C LEU A 60 1.35 3.87 -25.66
N ILE A 61 2.01 4.12 -24.52
CA ILE A 61 3.27 4.87 -24.46
C ILE A 61 4.44 3.88 -24.49
N LYS A 62 4.92 3.50 -25.69
CA LYS A 62 5.97 2.48 -25.81
C LYS A 62 7.40 2.99 -25.53
N ASN A 63 7.66 4.28 -25.80
CA ASN A 63 9.03 4.83 -25.79
C ASN A 63 9.48 5.37 -24.42
N THR A 64 8.56 5.48 -23.46
CA THR A 64 8.87 5.97 -22.11
C THR A 64 8.63 4.86 -21.10
N ARG A 65 9.67 4.50 -20.34
CA ARG A 65 9.59 3.56 -19.23
C ARG A 65 9.70 4.29 -17.89
N LEU A 66 8.84 3.96 -16.93
CA LEU A 66 8.94 4.47 -15.56
C LEU A 66 10.05 3.71 -14.79
N LEU A 67 10.01 2.39 -14.86
CA LEU A 67 10.93 1.46 -14.18
C LEU A 67 12.17 1.17 -15.02
N LYS A 68 13.21 1.99 -14.86
CA LYS A 68 14.49 1.85 -15.58
C LYS A 68 15.41 0.81 -14.94
N LYS A 69 16.34 0.25 -15.72
CA LYS A 69 17.38 -0.70 -15.25
C LYS A 69 18.22 -0.11 -14.10
N THR A 70 18.55 1.18 -14.16
CA THR A 70 19.27 1.87 -13.08
C THR A 70 18.44 1.93 -11.80
N THR A 71 17.12 2.11 -11.89
CA THR A 71 16.21 2.02 -10.75
C THR A 71 16.18 0.60 -10.17
N LYS A 72 16.24 -0.46 -10.99
CA LYS A 72 16.36 -1.85 -10.51
C LYS A 72 17.58 -2.04 -9.61
N MET A 73 18.76 -1.62 -10.08
CA MET A 73 20.00 -1.76 -9.32
C MET A 73 19.87 -1.08 -7.95
N LEU A 74 19.36 0.16 -7.93
CA LEU A 74 19.14 0.90 -6.69
C LEU A 74 18.04 0.29 -5.82
N PHE A 75 17.01 -0.31 -6.42
CA PHE A 75 15.97 -1.01 -5.69
C PHE A 75 16.54 -2.19 -4.90
N MET A 76 17.55 -2.89 -5.43
CA MET A 76 18.20 -4.00 -4.73
C MET A 76 19.11 -3.51 -3.60
N THR A 77 19.90 -2.45 -3.83
CA THR A 77 20.99 -2.04 -2.93
C THR A 77 20.64 -0.92 -1.97
N ASN A 78 19.59 -0.14 -2.23
CA ASN A 78 19.25 1.04 -1.45
C ASN A 78 17.81 0.92 -0.90
N CYS A 79 17.71 0.68 0.41
CA CYS A 79 16.42 0.50 1.07
C CYS A 79 15.49 1.71 0.92
N SER A 80 16.01 2.94 0.93
CA SER A 80 15.21 4.15 0.75
C SER A 80 14.63 4.24 -0.66
N VAL A 81 15.34 3.78 -1.69
CA VAL A 81 14.79 3.71 -3.05
C VAL A 81 13.65 2.70 -3.11
N ARG A 82 13.82 1.53 -2.50
CA ARG A 82 12.78 0.49 -2.42
C ARG A 82 11.54 1.00 -1.68
N ASP A 83 11.70 1.53 -0.47
CA ASP A 83 10.57 2.06 0.31
C ASP A 83 9.85 3.21 -0.42
N GLN A 84 10.60 4.17 -0.95
CA GLN A 84 10.00 5.30 -1.68
C GLN A 84 9.30 4.87 -2.97
N LEU A 85 9.79 3.82 -3.65
CA LEU A 85 9.15 3.27 -4.85
C LEU A 85 7.86 2.53 -4.52
N LEU A 86 7.86 1.67 -3.51
CA LEU A 86 6.65 0.97 -3.05
C LEU A 86 5.59 1.97 -2.56
N SER A 87 6.03 2.96 -1.77
CA SER A 87 5.18 4.08 -1.34
C SER A 87 4.62 4.90 -2.51
N PHE A 88 5.40 5.08 -3.59
CA PHE A 88 4.91 5.76 -4.79
C PHE A 88 3.75 4.98 -5.44
N TYR A 89 3.83 3.66 -5.54
CA TYR A 89 2.73 2.86 -6.08
C TYR A 89 1.47 2.98 -5.23
N VAL A 90 1.59 2.87 -3.91
CA VAL A 90 0.44 3.03 -3.00
C VAL A 90 -0.20 4.42 -3.11
N LYS A 91 0.62 5.48 -3.01
CA LYS A 91 0.12 6.87 -2.87
C LYS A 91 -0.23 7.54 -4.19
N ASN A 92 0.38 7.13 -5.30
CA ASN A 92 0.23 7.81 -6.59
C ASN A 92 -0.38 6.92 -7.69
N VAL A 93 -0.30 5.60 -7.60
CA VAL A 93 -0.85 4.70 -8.63
C VAL A 93 -2.17 4.11 -8.15
N PHE A 94 -2.14 3.33 -7.07
CA PHE A 94 -3.32 2.60 -6.58
C PHE A 94 -4.36 3.51 -5.93
N SER A 95 -3.95 4.64 -5.36
CA SER A 95 -4.87 5.65 -4.82
C SER A 95 -5.84 6.23 -5.88
N HIS A 96 -5.46 6.18 -7.16
CA HIS A 96 -6.29 6.65 -8.28
C HIS A 96 -7.13 5.54 -8.92
N LEU A 97 -7.03 4.30 -8.44
CA LEU A 97 -7.99 3.27 -8.82
C LEU A 97 -9.39 3.66 -8.31
N GLY A 98 -10.40 3.25 -9.07
CA GLY A 98 -11.80 3.38 -8.66
C GLY A 98 -12.04 2.71 -7.30
N VAL A 99 -13.06 3.19 -6.58
CA VAL A 99 -13.44 2.58 -5.30
C VAL A 99 -13.83 1.12 -5.54
N GLY A 100 -13.16 0.19 -4.87
CA GLY A 100 -13.40 -1.23 -5.08
C GLY A 100 -12.36 -2.13 -4.41
N SER A 101 -12.56 -3.44 -4.55
CA SER A 101 -11.70 -4.47 -3.96
C SER A 101 -10.26 -4.39 -4.42
N ASP A 102 -10.01 -4.05 -5.68
CA ASP A 102 -8.65 -3.99 -6.23
C ASP A 102 -7.83 -2.88 -5.57
N LYS A 103 -8.41 -1.69 -5.45
CA LYS A 103 -7.76 -0.56 -4.76
C LYS A 103 -7.32 -0.94 -3.35
N LEU A 104 -8.25 -1.50 -2.56
CA LEU A 104 -7.97 -1.92 -1.19
C LEU A 104 -6.92 -3.03 -1.17
N TYR A 105 -7.07 -4.04 -2.02
CA TYR A 105 -6.15 -5.17 -2.10
C TYR A 105 -4.71 -4.74 -2.38
N PHE A 106 -4.48 -3.94 -3.45
CA PHE A 106 -3.13 -3.53 -3.81
C PHE A 106 -2.49 -2.60 -2.77
N ILE A 107 -3.25 -1.67 -2.21
CA ILE A 107 -2.77 -0.80 -1.14
C ILE A 107 -2.36 -1.64 0.07
N SER A 108 -3.24 -2.53 0.56
CA SER A 108 -2.95 -3.38 1.71
C SER A 108 -1.80 -4.35 1.46
N ALA A 109 -1.75 -5.00 0.29
CA ALA A 109 -0.68 -5.93 -0.05
C ALA A 109 0.69 -5.25 -0.10
N PHE A 110 0.78 -4.05 -0.69
CA PHE A 110 2.05 -3.29 -0.72
C PHE A 110 2.45 -2.79 0.66
N GLN A 111 1.50 -2.37 1.50
CA GLN A 111 1.77 -1.98 2.88
C GLN A 111 2.29 -3.16 3.72
N VAL A 112 1.69 -4.34 3.56
CA VAL A 112 2.16 -5.58 4.21
C VAL A 112 3.55 -5.97 3.72
N LEU A 113 3.81 -5.85 2.41
CA LEU A 113 5.15 -6.06 1.86
C LEU A 113 6.17 -5.12 2.49
N GLN A 114 5.91 -3.81 2.53
CA GLN A 114 6.82 -2.83 3.12
C GLN A 114 7.08 -3.14 4.60
N ALA A 115 6.03 -3.30 5.41
CA ALA A 115 6.16 -3.56 6.83
C ALA A 115 6.95 -4.84 7.14
N ASN A 116 6.75 -5.90 6.35
CA ASN A 116 7.46 -7.16 6.54
C ASN A 116 8.89 -7.10 5.98
N MET A 117 9.13 -6.39 4.86
CA MET A 117 10.48 -6.12 4.37
C MET A 117 11.30 -5.32 5.39
N ASP A 118 10.72 -4.29 6.00
CA ASP A 118 11.37 -3.49 7.04
C ASP A 118 11.63 -4.31 8.32
N ALA A 119 10.75 -5.25 8.65
CA ALA A 119 10.96 -6.21 9.73
C ALA A 119 12.10 -7.21 9.44
N CYS A 120 12.29 -7.57 8.17
CA CYS A 120 13.37 -8.47 7.73
C CYS A 120 14.72 -7.77 7.61
N LEU A 121 14.73 -6.58 7.02
CA LEU A 121 15.92 -5.80 6.72
C LEU A 121 15.59 -4.33 6.99
N PRO A 122 15.72 -3.87 8.25
CA PRO A 122 15.34 -2.52 8.65
C PRO A 122 15.98 -1.47 7.75
N CYS A 123 15.14 -0.64 7.15
CA CYS A 123 15.62 0.58 6.53
C CYS A 123 15.84 1.63 7.62
N GLY A 124 16.85 2.48 7.43
CA GLY A 124 17.01 3.67 8.26
C GLY A 124 15.78 4.58 8.16
N PRO A 125 15.71 5.64 9.00
CA PRO A 125 14.59 6.57 8.98
C PRO A 125 14.32 7.13 7.57
N PRO A 126 13.06 7.50 7.25
CA PRO A 126 12.67 7.93 5.91
C PRO A 126 13.63 9.00 5.36
N ALA A 127 14.40 8.63 4.35
CA ALA A 127 15.34 9.54 3.73
C ALA A 127 14.61 10.52 2.81
N ARG A 128 15.27 11.66 2.52
CA ARG A 128 14.81 12.59 1.47
C ARG A 128 14.57 11.83 0.16
N LEU A 129 13.62 12.34 -0.64
CA LEU A 129 13.29 11.74 -1.93
C LEU A 129 14.56 11.60 -2.79
N THR A 130 14.89 10.36 -3.13
CA THR A 130 16.09 10.04 -3.88
C THR A 130 16.00 10.59 -5.31
N SER A 131 17.13 10.90 -5.93
CA SER A 131 17.15 11.41 -7.31
C SER A 131 16.50 10.45 -8.30
N ALA A 132 16.62 9.14 -8.06
CA ALA A 132 15.99 8.09 -8.86
C ALA A 132 14.45 8.18 -8.80
N VAL A 133 13.88 8.19 -7.59
CA VAL A 133 12.42 8.26 -7.41
C VAL A 133 11.89 9.65 -7.81
N LYS A 134 12.65 10.73 -7.61
CA LYS A 134 12.30 12.08 -8.11
C LYS A 134 12.19 12.11 -9.63
N LYS A 135 13.13 11.50 -10.36
CA LYS A 135 13.08 11.39 -11.82
C LYS A 135 11.87 10.56 -12.28
N LEU A 136 11.61 9.43 -11.61
CA LEU A 136 10.44 8.59 -11.89
C LEU A 136 9.13 9.38 -11.70
N LYS A 137 8.96 10.06 -10.56
CA LYS A 137 7.80 10.91 -10.27
C LYS A 137 7.63 12.01 -11.31
N LYS A 138 8.73 12.67 -11.71
CA LYS A 138 8.67 13.71 -12.77
C LYS A 138 8.19 13.14 -14.09
N THR A 139 8.65 11.95 -14.49
CA THR A 139 8.15 11.29 -15.70
C THR A 139 6.69 10.90 -15.55
N PHE A 140 6.28 10.30 -14.43
CA PHE A 140 4.90 9.94 -14.16
C PHE A 140 3.95 11.14 -14.27
N LEU A 141 4.29 12.27 -13.62
CA LEU A 141 3.48 13.50 -13.67
C LEU A 141 3.36 14.05 -15.10
N LYS A 142 4.42 13.98 -15.91
CA LYS A 142 4.37 14.40 -17.32
C LYS A 142 3.42 13.56 -18.17
N LEU A 143 3.12 12.33 -17.76
CA LEU A 143 2.20 11.44 -18.46
C LEU A 143 0.73 11.65 -18.06
N GLY A 144 0.46 12.43 -17.00
CA GLY A 144 -0.89 12.63 -16.48
C GLY A 144 -1.57 11.31 -16.10
N GLU A 145 -2.85 11.18 -16.41
CA GLU A 145 -3.65 9.96 -16.13
C GLU A 145 -3.07 8.72 -16.82
N LYS A 146 -2.50 8.86 -18.02
CA LYS A 146 -1.85 7.75 -18.73
C LYS A 146 -0.66 7.19 -17.95
N GLY A 147 -0.07 7.99 -17.05
CA GLY A 147 0.96 7.54 -16.12
C GLY A 147 0.50 6.43 -15.19
N ILE A 148 -0.78 6.44 -14.78
CA ILE A 148 -1.38 5.40 -13.93
C ILE A 148 -1.41 4.08 -14.68
N TYR A 149 -1.98 4.08 -15.89
CA TYR A 149 -2.08 2.86 -16.71
C TYR A 149 -0.70 2.31 -17.07
N LYS A 150 0.26 3.18 -17.39
CA LYS A 150 1.66 2.78 -17.58
C LYS A 150 2.23 2.09 -16.34
N ALA A 151 2.09 2.71 -15.16
CA ALA A 151 2.63 2.12 -13.93
C ALA A 151 2.00 0.75 -13.62
N ILE A 152 0.70 0.59 -13.86
CA ILE A 152 0.00 -0.69 -13.72
C ILE A 152 0.54 -1.72 -14.73
N HIS A 153 0.73 -1.31 -16.00
CA HIS A 153 1.27 -2.20 -17.02
C HIS A 153 2.70 -2.63 -16.73
N GLU A 154 3.51 -1.80 -16.07
CA GLU A 154 4.88 -2.09 -15.63
C GLU A 154 4.94 -2.84 -14.28
N LEU A 155 3.82 -3.30 -13.71
CA LEU A 155 3.85 -4.20 -12.54
C LEU A 155 4.54 -5.52 -12.84
N ASP A 156 4.48 -5.98 -14.09
CA ASP A 156 5.24 -7.13 -14.59
C ASP A 156 6.77 -6.93 -14.57
N ILE A 157 7.23 -5.68 -14.40
CA ILE A 157 8.63 -5.34 -14.17
C ILE A 157 8.92 -5.21 -12.66
N LEU A 158 8.04 -4.56 -11.90
CA LEU A 158 8.27 -4.33 -10.47
C LEU A 158 8.17 -5.61 -9.63
N LEU A 159 7.17 -6.45 -9.87
CA LEU A 159 6.94 -7.66 -9.07
C LEU A 159 8.14 -8.62 -9.13
N PRO A 160 8.81 -8.84 -10.28
CA PRO A 160 10.06 -9.58 -10.31
C PRO A 160 11.20 -8.96 -9.50
N TRP A 161 11.25 -7.64 -9.36
CA TRP A 161 12.27 -6.99 -8.53
C TRP A 161 11.99 -7.23 -7.05
N ILE A 162 10.73 -7.13 -6.65
CA ILE A 162 10.26 -7.45 -5.30
C ILE A 162 10.60 -8.90 -4.96
N GLN A 163 10.22 -9.83 -5.83
CA GLN A 163 10.47 -11.26 -5.63
C GLN A 163 11.97 -11.57 -5.53
N ALA A 164 12.78 -11.05 -6.46
CA ALA A 164 14.22 -11.24 -6.43
C ALA A 164 14.85 -10.70 -5.14
N TYR A 165 14.36 -9.56 -4.64
CA TYR A 165 14.83 -9.00 -3.38
C TYR A 165 14.44 -9.85 -2.16
N ILE A 166 13.24 -10.42 -2.14
CA ILE A 166 12.78 -11.30 -1.05
C ILE A 166 13.58 -12.61 -1.00
N GLN A 167 14.03 -13.09 -2.17
CA GLN A 167 14.77 -14.34 -2.30
C GLN A 167 16.28 -14.21 -2.05
N THR A 168 16.83 -12.98 -2.02
CA THR A 168 18.19 -12.71 -1.52
C THR A 168 18.32 -12.96 -0.02
#